data_AF-A0A0S2SJF4-F1
#
_entry.id   AF-A0A0S2SJF4-F1
#
_cell.length_a   1.000
_cell.length_b   1.000
_cell.length_c   1.000
_cell.angle_alpha   90.00
_cell.angle_beta   90.00
_cell.angle_gamma   90.00
#
_symmetry.space_group_name_H-M   'P 1'
#
loop_
_entity.id
_entity.type
_entity.pdbx_description
1 polymer ?
#
loop_
_entity_poly.entity_id
_entity_poly.type
_entity_poly.pdbx_seq_one_letter_code
_entity_poly.pdbx_strand_id
1 'polypeptide(L)'
;MPAYLFLREGETLTWLEMESDGYGESLVQLLAQGFVPLGEPLLAEAPEQGIARLRERGHLHGELKAFGSYSIPTEALEPLLTLR
;
A
#
# COMPACT_ATOMS: atom_id res chain seq x y z
N MET A 1 -13.07 4.10 10.11
CA MET A 1 -12.51 3.10 9.19
C MET A 1 -11.39 3.79 8.43
N PRO A 2 -10.14 3.34 8.57
CA PRO A 2 -8.99 3.98 7.94
C PRO A 2 -9.06 3.88 6.41
N ALA A 3 -8.34 4.80 5.74
CA ALA A 3 -8.21 4.80 4.28
C ALA A 3 -6.78 4.39 3.91
N TYR A 4 -6.62 3.38 3.06
CA TYR A 4 -5.32 2.90 2.62
C TYR A 4 -5.06 3.28 1.17
N LEU A 5 -3.92 3.91 0.89
CA LEU A 5 -3.41 4.10 -0.46
C LEU A 5 -2.45 2.97 -0.78
N PHE A 6 -2.74 2.20 -1.82
CA PHE A 6 -1.89 1.10 -2.26
C PHE A 6 -1.00 1.57 -3.42
N LEU A 7 0.29 1.27 -3.34
CA LEU A 7 1.28 1.66 -4.32
C LEU A 7 2.10 0.45 -4.77
N ARG A 8 2.60 0.49 -6.00
CA ARG A 8 3.46 -0.56 -6.55
C ARG A 8 4.71 -0.04 -7.22
N GLU A 9 5.77 -0.84 -7.23
CA GLU A 9 6.98 -0.64 -8.02
C GLU A 9 7.42 -2.02 -8.53
N GLY A 10 7.35 -2.24 -9.85
CA GLY A 10 7.53 -3.57 -10.43
C GLY A 10 6.59 -4.62 -9.83
N GLU A 11 7.17 -5.60 -9.13
CA GLU A 11 6.48 -6.69 -8.43
C GLU A 11 6.21 -6.39 -6.95
N THR A 12 6.71 -5.27 -6.42
CA THR A 12 6.56 -4.88 -5.02
C THR A 12 5.24 -4.13 -4.82
N LEU A 13 4.45 -4.56 -3.82
CA LEU A 13 3.25 -3.86 -3.36
C LEU A 13 3.47 -3.33 -1.95
N THR A 14 3.12 -2.07 -1.73
CA THR A 14 3.10 -1.44 -0.40
C THR A 14 1.80 -0.64 -0.20
N TRP A 15 1.58 -0.16 1.01
CA TRP A 15 0.44 0.70 1.34
C TRP A 15 0.81 1.77 2.36
N LEU A 16 0.03 2.84 2.35
CA LEU A 16 0.04 3.87 3.37
C LEU A 16 -1.34 3.99 3.99
N GLU A 17 -1.42 4.07 5.31
CA GLU A 17 -2.63 4.49 6.01
C GLU A 17 -2.74 6.01 5.97
N MET A 18 -3.95 6.51 5.73
CA MET A 18 -4.23 7.94 5.74
C MET A 18 -4.28 8.45 7.18
N GLU A 19 -3.40 9.38 7.51
CA GLU A 19 -3.39 10.09 8.79
C GLU A 19 -4.24 11.37 8.71
N SER A 20 -4.31 12.09 9.84
CA SER A 20 -5.08 13.36 9.98
C SER A 20 -4.76 14.38 8.89
N ASP A 21 -3.50 14.43 8.45
CA ASP A 21 -2.97 15.37 7.47
C ASP A 21 -2.75 14.73 6.08
N GLY A 22 -3.31 13.53 5.84
CA GLY A 22 -3.17 12.78 4.60
C GLY A 22 -2.07 11.71 4.66
N TYR A 23 -1.37 11.48 3.54
CA TYR A 23 -0.30 10.46 3.43
C TYR A 23 1.11 10.99 3.74
N GLY A 24 1.24 12.30 3.96
CA GLY A 24 2.46 12.93 4.44
C GLY A 24 3.71 12.68 3.59
N GLU A 25 4.85 12.70 4.27
CA GLU A 25 6.18 12.52 3.68
C GLU A 25 6.39 11.11 3.11
N SER A 26 5.77 10.09 3.70
CA SER A 26 5.87 8.71 3.25
C SER A 26 5.41 8.54 1.80
N LEU A 27 4.36 9.24 1.38
CA LEU A 27 3.93 9.24 -0.02
C LEU A 27 5.00 9.85 -0.93
N VAL A 28 5.57 10.99 -0.55
CA VAL A 28 6.61 11.66 -1.34
C VAL A 28 7.84 10.77 -1.51
N GLN A 29 8.27 10.11 -0.43
CA GLN A 29 9.40 9.19 -0.44
C GLN A 29 9.14 7.96 -1.33
N LEU A 30 7.95 7.37 -1.29
CA LEU A 30 7.60 6.23 -2.13
C LEU A 30 7.50 6.62 -3.61
N LEU A 31 6.90 7.77 -3.92
CA LEU A 31 6.86 8.29 -5.30
C LEU A 31 8.27 8.54 -5.84
N ALA A 32 9.18 9.09 -5.03
CA ALA A 32 10.58 9.32 -5.40
C ALA A 32 11.36 8.01 -5.63
N GLN A 33 10.97 6.92 -4.96
CA GLN A 33 11.50 5.57 -5.16
C GLN A 33 10.90 4.86 -6.39
N GLY A 34 9.96 5.49 -7.09
CA GLY A 34 9.35 4.92 -8.30
C GLY A 34 8.06 4.15 -8.05
N PHE A 35 7.54 4.14 -6.82
CA PHE A 35 6.22 3.57 -6.56
C PHE A 35 5.13 4.43 -7.21
N VAL A 36 4.14 3.76 -7.79
CA VAL A 36 2.96 4.38 -8.41
C VAL A 36 1.69 3.96 -7.69
N PRO A 37 0.76 4.89 -7.39
CA PRO A 37 -0.54 4.55 -6.83
C PRO A 37 -1.33 3.62 -7.76
N LEU A 38 -1.95 2.59 -7.19
CA LEU A 38 -2.83 1.68 -7.93
C LEU A 38 -4.23 2.25 -8.19
N GLY A 39 -4.58 3.35 -7.52
CA GLY A 39 -5.87 4.02 -7.66
C GLY A 39 -6.15 4.93 -6.48
N GLU A 40 -7.43 5.25 -6.31
CA GLU A 40 -7.90 6.01 -5.16
C GLU A 40 -7.75 5.22 -3.85
N PRO A 41 -7.61 5.91 -2.71
CA PRO A 41 -7.62 5.29 -1.40
C PRO A 41 -8.83 4.37 -1.18
N LEU A 42 -8.58 3.24 -0.53
CA LEU A 42 -9.64 2.30 -0.14
C LEU A 42 -9.87 2.34 1.35
N LEU A 43 -11.11 2.59 1.74
CA LEU A 43 -11.53 2.41 3.12
C LEU A 43 -11.57 0.92 3.46
N ALA A 44 -10.84 0.50 4.48
CA ALA A 44 -10.82 -0.88 4.96
C ALA A 44 -10.53 -0.90 6.46
N GLU A 45 -10.85 -2.00 7.16
CA GLU A 45 -10.51 -2.14 8.58
C GLU A 45 -9.03 -2.49 8.78
N ALA A 46 -8.42 -3.08 7.74
CA ALA A 46 -7.03 -3.50 7.69
C ALA A 46 -6.54 -3.52 6.24
N PRO A 47 -5.22 -3.38 5.98
CA PRO A 47 -4.67 -3.36 4.63
C PRO A 47 -4.97 -4.64 3.84
N GLU A 48 -5.01 -5.81 4.48
CA GLU A 48 -5.32 -7.10 3.83
C GLU A 48 -6.72 -7.11 3.21
N GLN A 49 -7.70 -6.49 3.89
CA GLN A 49 -9.04 -6.32 3.33
C GLN A 49 -9.03 -5.39 2.12
N GLY A 50 -8.22 -4.33 2.15
CA GLY A 50 -8.03 -3.43 1.00
C GLY A 50 -7.41 -4.15 -0.21
N ILE A 51 -6.41 -5.02 0.03
CA ILE A 51 -5.79 -5.86 -1.02
C ILE A 51 -6.81 -6.82 -1.62
N ALA A 52 -7.64 -7.48 -0.81
CA ALA A 52 -8.70 -8.35 -1.31
C ALA A 52 -9.66 -7.59 -2.25
N ARG A 53 -10.08 -6.39 -1.86
CA ARG A 53 -10.92 -5.53 -2.69
C ARG A 53 -10.24 -5.06 -3.98
N LEU A 54 -8.94 -4.77 -3.96
CA LEU A 54 -8.18 -4.46 -5.18
C LEU A 54 -8.15 -5.63 -6.16
N ARG A 55 -8.07 -6.87 -5.65
CA ARG A 55 -8.10 -8.08 -6.48
C ARG A 55 -9.47 -8.26 -7.12
N GLU A 56 -10.54 -8.05 -6.34
CA GLU A 56 -11.93 -8.14 -6.82
C GLU A 56 -12.26 -7.08 -7.89
N ARG A 57 -11.76 -5.85 -7.72
CA ARG A 57 -12.02 -4.74 -8.67
C ARG A 57 -11.27 -4.87 -10.00
N GLY A 58 -10.43 -5.88 -10.18
CA GLY A 58 -9.72 -6.09 -11.44
C GLY A 58 -8.56 -5.11 -11.70
N HIS A 59 -8.30 -4.14 -10.81
CA HIS A 59 -7.12 -3.25 -10.88
C HIS A 59 -5.80 -4.02 -10.80
N LEU A 60 -5.87 -5.27 -10.32
CA LEU A 60 -4.75 -6.21 -10.28
C LEU A 60 -4.84 -7.32 -11.34
N HIS A 61 -5.96 -7.47 -12.08
CA HIS A 61 -6.21 -8.64 -12.95
C HIS A 61 -5.51 -8.57 -14.31
N GLY A 62 -5.04 -7.39 -14.73
CA GLY A 62 -4.16 -7.24 -15.90
C GLY A 62 -2.69 -7.50 -15.62
N GLU A 63 -2.22 -7.27 -14.39
CA GLU A 63 -0.78 -7.26 -14.05
C GLU A 63 -0.36 -8.34 -13.03
N LEU A 64 -1.28 -8.99 -12.31
CA LEU A 64 -0.96 -10.06 -11.36
C LEU A 64 -1.09 -11.49 -11.88
N LYS A 65 -1.33 -11.72 -13.17
CA LYS A 65 -1.46 -13.09 -13.70
C LYS A 65 -0.20 -13.97 -13.51
N ALA A 66 0.91 -13.44 -13.00
CA ALA A 66 2.16 -14.18 -12.84
C ALA A 66 2.68 -14.36 -11.40
N PHE A 67 2.16 -13.73 -10.35
CA PHE A 67 2.95 -13.62 -9.10
C PHE A 67 2.25 -14.15 -7.85
N GLY A 68 2.53 -15.42 -7.56
CA GLY A 68 2.26 -16.08 -6.29
C GLY A 68 3.43 -15.94 -5.33
N SER A 69 3.61 -14.77 -4.71
CA SER A 69 4.15 -14.58 -3.36
C SER A 69 4.27 -13.07 -3.12
N TYR A 70 3.60 -12.55 -2.09
CA TYR A 70 3.80 -11.16 -1.67
C TYR A 70 4.84 -11.15 -0.56
N SER A 71 5.97 -10.50 -0.77
CA SER A 71 6.81 -10.01 0.32
C SER A 71 6.32 -8.62 0.66
N ILE A 72 5.55 -8.50 1.74
CA ILE A 72 5.34 -7.22 2.41
C ILE A 72 6.72 -6.85 2.97
N PRO A 73 7.36 -5.75 2.53
CA PRO A 73 8.57 -5.30 3.19
C PRO A 73 8.20 -5.00 4.64
N THR A 74 8.79 -5.75 5.58
CA THR A 74 8.54 -5.63 7.03
C THR A 74 8.84 -4.21 7.55
N GLU A 75 9.60 -3.41 6.79
CA GLU A 75 9.86 -1.99 7.04
C GLU A 75 8.59 -1.11 6.93
N ALA A 76 7.52 -1.58 6.29
CA ALA A 76 6.22 -0.89 6.26
C ALA A 76 5.38 -1.09 7.54
N LEU A 77 5.88 -1.85 8.53
CA LEU A 77 5.18 -2.16 9.78
C LEU A 77 5.76 -1.50 11.03
N GLU A 78 6.80 -0.66 10.92
CA GLU A 78 7.35 0.02 12.10
C GLU A 78 6.82 1.46 12.21
N PRO A 79 5.80 1.73 13.05
CA PRO A 79 5.74 3.03 13.67
C PRO A 79 7.01 3.14 14.51
N LEU A 80 7.85 4.14 14.20
CA LEU A 80 9.03 4.55 14.96
C LEU A 80 8.74 4.61 16.47
N LEU A 81 8.90 3.49 17.18
CA LEU A 81 8.95 3.42 18.62
C LEU A 81 10.43 3.34 19.00
N THR A 82 11.09 4.50 18.99
CA THR A 82 12.30 4.67 19.80
C THR A 82 11.87 4.80 21.25
N LEU A 83 11.82 3.69 22.00
CA LEU A 83 11.80 3.74 23.45
C LEU A 83 13.23 3.97 23.94
N ARG A 84 13.44 5.08 24.64
CA ARG A 84 14.59 5.28 25.54
C ARG A 84 14.52 4.35 26.74
#